data_AF-W1V8R2-F1
#
_entry.id   AF-W1V8R2-F1
#
_cell.length_a   1.000
_cell.length_b   1.000
_cell.length_c   1.000
_cell.angle_alpha   90.00
_cell.angle_beta   90.00
_cell.angle_gamma   90.00
#
_symmetry.space_group_name_H-M   'P 1'
#
loop_
_entity.id
_entity.type
_entity.pdbx_description
1 polymer ?
#
loop_
_entity_poly.entity_id
_entity_poly.type
_entity_poly.pdbx_seq_one_letter_code
_entity_poly.pdbx_strand_id
1 'polypeptide(L)' 'VHVTIEEGKYHQVKRMIGAAGGTVTYLKRLTIGHIDLSSIEEVGSAMELTVEQIEGFKK' A
#
# COMPACT_ATOMS: atom_id res chain seq x y z
N VAL A 1 -6.26 -9.15 -7.33
CA VAL A 1 -5.97 -7.97 -8.20
C VAL A 1 -4.94 -7.12 -7.49
N HIS A 2 -3.91 -6.65 -8.19
CA HIS A 2 -2.98 -5.65 -7.67
C HIS A 2 -3.35 -4.29 -8.28
N VAL A 3 -3.43 -3.26 -7.43
CA VAL A 3 -3.78 -1.89 -7.84
C VAL A 3 -2.72 -0.95 -7.31
N THR A 4 -2.12 -0.17 -8.21
CA THR A 4 -1.19 0.91 -7.88
C THR A 4 -1.91 2.24 -8.06
N ILE A 5 -1.78 3.14 -7.09
CA ILE A 5 -2.33 4.50 -7.13
C ILE A 5 -1.24 5.48 -6.67
N GLU A 6 -1.27 6.68 -7.24
CA GLU A 6 -0.32 7.76 -6.90
C GLU A 6 -0.96 8.84 -6.00
N GLU A 7 -2.23 8.67 -5.64
CA GLU A 7 -2.97 9.54 -4.72
C GLU A 7 -3.73 8.72 -3.66
N GLY A 8 -4.09 9.38 -2.55
CA GLY A 8 -4.71 8.73 -1.38
C GLY A 8 -6.08 9.32 -1.02
N LYS A 9 -7.01 9.44 -1.98
CA LYS A 9 -8.35 9.98 -1.69
C LYS A 9 -9.13 9.04 -0.73
N TYR A 10 -10.06 9.61 0.03
CA TYR A 10 -10.91 8.86 0.97
C TYR A 10 -11.49 7.60 0.29
N HIS A 11 -11.32 6.41 0.87
CA HIS A 11 -11.84 5.14 0.33
C HIS A 11 -11.60 4.88 -1.18
N GLN A 12 -10.55 5.44 -1.78
CA GLN A 12 -10.34 5.44 -3.23
C GLN A 12 -10.41 4.05 -3.86
N VAL A 13 -9.61 3.09 -3.39
CA VAL A 13 -9.62 1.71 -3.92
C VAL A 13 -10.98 1.05 -3.76
N LYS A 14 -11.64 1.20 -2.60
CA LYS A 14 -12.98 0.63 -2.37
C LYS A 14 -14.01 1.20 -3.34
N ARG A 15 -13.98 2.51 -3.60
CA ARG A 15 -14.87 3.13 -4.59
C ARG A 15 -14.55 2.71 -6.02
N MET A 16 -13.28 2.58 -6.38
CA MET A 16 -12.87 2.12 -7.72
C MET A 16 -13.41 0.71 -8.01
N ILE A 17 -13.22 -0.22 -7.07
CA ILE A 17 -13.72 -1.60 -7.20
C ILE A 17 -15.25 -1.63 -7.20
N GLY A 18 -15.90 -0.84 -6.33
CA GLY A 18 -17.37 -0.70 -6.30
C GLY A 18 -17.95 -0.15 -7.62
N ALA A 19 -17.30 0.84 -8.23
CA ALA A 19 -17.71 1.40 -9.52
C ALA A 19 -17.59 0.38 -10.66
N ALA A 20 -16.68 -0.59 -10.54
CA ALA A 20 -16.56 -1.73 -11.46
C ALA A 20 -17.51 -2.90 -11.12
N GLY A 21 -18.41 -2.74 -10.15
CA GLY A 21 -19.38 -3.76 -9.74
C GLY A 21 -18.85 -4.80 -8.76
N GLY A 22 -17.66 -4.61 -8.20
CA GLY A 22 -17.04 -5.52 -7.24
C GLY A 22 -17.18 -5.08 -5.78
N THR A 23 -16.85 -5.99 -4.86
CA THR A 23 -16.78 -5.72 -3.42
C THR A 23 -15.39 -6.05 -2.88
N VAL A 24 -14.79 -5.13 -2.13
CA VAL A 24 -13.50 -5.35 -1.47
C VAL A 24 -13.71 -6.13 -0.16
N THR A 25 -13.33 -7.40 -0.15
CA THR A 25 -13.39 -8.28 1.04
C THR A 25 -12.11 -8.21 1.89
N TYR A 26 -10.98 -7.90 1.25
CA TYR A 26 -9.69 -7.72 1.90
C TYR A 26 -8.89 -6.65 1.16
N LEU A 27 -8.20 -5.80 1.91
CA LEU A 27 -7.33 -4.75 1.37
C LEU A 27 -6.06 -4.67 2.19
N LYS A 28 -4.95 -5.14 1.61
CA LYS A 28 -3.59 -4.99 2.15
C LYS A 28 -2.80 -4.09 1.21
N ARG A 29 -2.05 -3.16 1.79
CA ARG A 29 -1.05 -2.38 1.05
C ARG A 29 0.24 -3.21 1.01
N LEU A 30 0.75 -3.44 -0.19
CA LEU A 30 1.97 -4.24 -0.40
C LEU A 30 3.21 -3.35 -0.52
N THR A 31 3.09 -2.19 -1.16
CA THR A 31 4.22 -1.28 -1.37
C THR A 31 3.86 0.17 -1.09
N ILE A 32 4.89 0.97 -0.81
CA ILE A 32 4.85 2.44 -0.84
C ILE A 32 6.09 2.91 -1.58
N GLY A 33 5.92 3.49 -2.78
CA GLY A 33 7.05 3.77 -3.66
C GLY A 33 7.85 2.49 -3.94
N HIS A 34 9.15 2.54 -3.70
CA HIS A 34 10.08 1.41 -3.81
C HIS A 34 10.16 0.51 -2.57
N ILE A 35 9.44 0.81 -1.48
CA ILE A 35 9.45 -0.02 -0.27
C ILE A 35 8.43 -1.14 -0.37
N ASP A 36 8.89 -2.36 -0.11
CA ASP A 36 8.05 -3.54 0.10
C ASP A 36 7.67 -3.69 1.58
N LEU A 37 6.37 -3.85 1.84
CA LEU A 37 5.78 -4.06 3.16
C LEU A 37 5.35 -5.52 3.38
N SER A 38 5.66 -6.42 2.45
CA SER A 38 5.27 -7.84 2.50
C SER A 38 5.77 -8.56 3.75
N SER A 39 6.94 -8.16 4.27
CA SER A 39 7.57 -8.69 5.48
C SER A 39 6.84 -8.33 6.79
N ILE A 40 5.92 -7.36 6.77
CA ILE A 40 5.07 -7.02 7.92
C ILE A 40 3.88 -7.99 7.93
N GLU A 41 4.07 -9.12 8.62
CA GLU A 41 3.07 -10.18 8.71
C GLU A 41 2.13 -10.00 9.91
N GLU A 42 2.65 -9.55 11.05
CA GLU A 42 1.89 -9.38 12.29
C GLU A 42 1.26 -8.00 12.42
N VAL A 43 -0.02 -7.97 12.81
CA VAL A 43 -0.72 -6.71 13.08
C VAL A 43 -0.08 -6.01 14.27
N GLY A 44 0.30 -4.75 14.09
CA GLY A 44 0.96 -3.95 15.11
C GLY A 44 2.49 -4.08 15.11
N SER A 45 3.05 -4.97 14.28
CA SER A 45 4.50 -5.00 14.05
C SER A 45 4.94 -3.86 13.12
N ALA A 46 6.21 -3.50 13.23
CA ALA A 46 6.87 -2.52 12.38
C ALA A 46 8.23 -3.07 11.93
N MET A 47 8.71 -2.57 10.81
CA MET A 47 10.07 -2.81 10.34
C MET A 47 10.83 -1.49 10.26
N GLU A 48 12.10 -1.52 10.61
CA GLU A 48 13.01 -0.40 10.37
C GLU A 48 13.38 -0.34 8.88
N LEU A 49 13.51 0.88 8.36
CA LEU A 49 13.98 1.11 7.00
C LEU A 49 15.51 1.22 6.99
N THR A 50 16.15 0.70 5.94
CA THR A 50 17.59 0.91 5.74
C THR A 50 17.88 2.35 5.30
N VAL A 51 19.14 2.77 5.43
CA VAL A 51 19.56 4.11 5.00
C VAL A 51 19.28 4.33 3.51
N GLU A 52 19.54 3.33 2.67
CA GLU A 52 19.31 3.36 1.22
C GLU A 52 17.82 3.49 0.90
N GLN A 53 16.97 2.79 1.65
CA GLN A 53 15.52 2.87 1.52
C GLN A 53 14.99 4.26 1.87
N ILE A 54 15.53 4.89 2.92
CA ILE A 54 15.19 6.26 3.33
C ILE A 54 15.67 7.26 2.28
N GLU A 55 16.89 7.11 1.76
CA GLU A 55 17.43 7.98 0.72
C GLU A 55 16.61 7.93 -0.57
N GLY A 56 16.09 6.75 -0.94
CA GLY A 56 15.19 6.62 -2.10
C GLY A 56 13.88 7.40 -1.98
N PHE A 57 13.47 7.84 -0.78
CA PHE A 57 12.32 8.75 -0.61
C PHE A 57 12.69 10.22 -0.70
N LYS A 58 13.96 10.57 -0.56
CA LYS A 58 14.40 11.97 -0.62
C LYS A 58 14.34 12.42 -2.08
N LYS A 59 13.57 13.47 -2.32
CA LYS A 59 13.64 14.25 -3.56
C LYS A 59 14.96 15.00 -3.65
#